data_AF-A0A7W0MLY7-F1
#
_entry.id   AF-A0A7W0MLY7-F1
#
_cell.length_a   1.000
_cell.length_b   1.000
_cell.length_c   1.000
_cell.angle_alpha   90.00
_cell.angle_beta   90.00
_cell.angle_gamma   90.00
#
_symmetry.space_group_name_H-M   'P 1'
#
loop_
_entity.id
_entity.type
_entity.pdbx_description
1 polymer ?
#
loop_
_entity_poly.entity_id
_entity_poly.type
_entity_poly.pdbx_seq_one_letter_code
_entity_poly.pdbx_strand_id
1 'polypeptide(L)'
;METQRWTALLSTIVPQVADDLDGIAGCYDPRRSEPGRDVFPQISAVLLPHAALKRSDAVCVGIRVSAVLSDAADYAMRLAAFAAERNVEIIVLAEADATGLERFGLRVERIAGDGAEARARCEQQIRRFWNIDLVL
;
A
#
# COMPACT_ATOMS: atom_id res chain seq x y z
N MET A 1 10.31 -7.44 -24.24
CA MET A 1 9.13 -7.60 -23.36
C MET A 1 8.71 -6.19 -22.96
N GLU A 2 7.55 -5.71 -23.42
CA GLU A 2 7.21 -4.28 -23.33
C GLU A 2 6.95 -3.85 -21.89
N THR A 3 7.83 -3.00 -21.36
CA THR A 3 7.73 -2.34 -20.05
C THR A 3 6.35 -1.74 -19.82
N GLN A 4 5.72 -1.20 -20.88
CA GLN A 4 4.39 -0.59 -20.84
C GLN A 4 3.29 -1.56 -20.40
N ARG A 5 3.33 -2.82 -20.87
CA ARG A 5 2.35 -3.84 -20.50
C ARG A 5 2.45 -4.24 -19.03
N TRP A 6 3.68 -4.33 -18.52
CA TRP A 6 3.92 -4.63 -17.11
C TRP A 6 3.54 -3.48 -16.20
N THR A 7 3.85 -2.23 -16.57
CA THR A 7 3.39 -1.04 -15.83
C THR A 7 1.88 -0.98 -15.76
N ALA A 8 1.17 -1.23 -16.87
CA ALA A 8 -0.29 -1.27 -16.89
C ALA A 8 -0.85 -2.35 -15.96
N LEU A 9 -0.34 -3.59 -16.04
CA LEU A 9 -0.77 -4.69 -15.17
C LEU A 9 -0.50 -4.39 -13.69
N LEU A 10 0.71 -3.94 -13.34
CA LEU A 10 1.07 -3.62 -11.96
C LEU A 10 0.28 -2.43 -11.40
N SER A 11 -0.10 -1.47 -12.25
CA SER A 11 -0.93 -0.32 -11.85
C SER A 11 -2.39 -0.68 -11.55
N THR A 12 -2.85 -1.86 -11.99
CA THR A 12 -4.21 -2.35 -11.69
C THR A 12 -4.30 -3.18 -10.42
N ILE A 13 -3.17 -3.56 -9.81
CA ILE A 13 -3.16 -4.26 -8.52
C ILE A 13 -3.40 -3.21 -7.44
N VAL A 14 -4.66 -3.05 -7.06
CA VAL A 14 -5.05 -2.20 -5.94
C VAL A 14 -5.45 -3.07 -4.75
N PRO A 15 -4.93 -2.79 -3.55
CA PRO A 15 -5.34 -3.45 -2.32
C PRO A 15 -6.66 -2.81 -1.84
N GLN A 16 -7.70 -2.93 -2.65
CA GLN A 16 -9.03 -2.49 -2.24
C GLN A 16 -9.58 -3.47 -1.23
N VAL A 17 -9.77 -2.98 -0.02
CA VAL A 17 -10.55 -3.66 1.02
C VAL A 17 -11.85 -2.88 1.12
N ALA A 18 -12.98 -3.59 1.13
CA ALA A 18 -14.28 -2.96 1.38
C ALA A 18 -14.32 -2.49 2.85
N ASP A 19 -14.68 -1.23 3.07
CA ASP A 19 -14.93 -0.73 4.42
C ASP A 19 -16.32 -1.19 4.88
N ASP A 20 -16.41 -1.72 6.10
CA ASP A 20 -17.69 -2.06 6.73
C ASP A 20 -18.38 -0.78 7.22
N LEU A 21 -19.52 -0.46 6.61
CA LEU A 21 -20.33 0.70 6.94
C LEU A 21 -21.51 0.37 7.86
N ASP A 22 -21.72 -0.90 8.24
CA ASP A 22 -22.91 -1.31 8.99
C ASP A 22 -23.00 -0.62 10.35
N GLY A 23 -21.84 -0.34 10.98
CA GLY A 23 -21.78 0.44 12.22
C GLY A 23 -22.24 1.90 12.08
N ILE A 24 -22.16 2.48 10.87
CA ILE A 24 -22.50 3.88 10.58
C ILE A 24 -23.89 3.99 9.95
N ALA A 25 -24.16 3.17 8.95
CA ALA A 25 -25.38 3.19 8.14
C ALA A 25 -26.51 2.33 8.75
N GLY A 26 -26.20 1.42 9.67
CA GLY A 26 -27.14 0.42 10.16
C GLY A 26 -28.35 0.96 10.92
N CYS A 27 -28.31 2.19 11.46
CA CYS A 27 -29.50 2.85 12.02
C CYS A 27 -30.42 3.47 10.95
N TYR A 28 -29.95 3.56 9.72
CA TYR A 28 -30.67 4.10 8.57
C TYR A 28 -31.03 3.04 7.51
N ASP A 29 -30.50 1.81 7.61
CA ASP A 29 -30.76 0.74 6.63
C ASP A 29 -31.97 -0.15 7.02
N PRO A 30 -33.08 -0.09 6.27
CA PRO A 30 -34.25 -0.93 6.51
C PRO A 30 -34.06 -2.41 6.10
N ARG A 31 -32.94 -2.79 5.46
CA ARG A 31 -32.67 -4.14 4.91
C ARG A 31 -31.86 -5.05 5.85
N ARG A 32 -31.83 -4.72 7.14
CA ARG A 32 -30.97 -5.24 8.23
C ARG A 32 -30.89 -6.76 8.46
N SER A 33 -31.58 -7.58 7.67
CA SER A 33 -31.72 -9.02 7.95
C SER A 33 -30.55 -9.88 7.45
N GLU A 34 -29.80 -9.45 6.44
CA GLU A 34 -28.68 -10.23 5.88
C GLU A 34 -27.49 -9.34 5.52
N PRO A 35 -26.24 -9.80 5.71
CA PRO A 35 -25.05 -9.10 5.24
C PRO A 35 -25.13 -8.82 3.73
N GLY A 36 -24.82 -7.59 3.34
CA GLY A 36 -24.72 -7.22 1.93
C GLY A 36 -23.57 -7.93 1.21
N ARG A 37 -23.54 -7.83 -0.12
CA ARG A 37 -22.38 -8.25 -0.92
C ARG A 37 -21.40 -7.08 -1.05
N ASP A 38 -20.10 -7.37 -1.00
CA ASP A 38 -19.07 -6.39 -1.34
C ASP A 38 -19.28 -5.83 -2.75
N VAL A 39 -19.48 -4.51 -2.83
CA VAL A 39 -19.58 -3.78 -4.09
C VAL A 39 -18.29 -3.00 -4.30
N PHE A 40 -17.44 -3.51 -5.18
CA PHE A 40 -16.29 -2.77 -5.67
C PHE A 40 -16.73 -1.95 -6.89
N PRO A 41 -16.50 -0.63 -6.93
CA PRO A 41 -16.75 0.14 -8.14
C PRO A 41 -15.90 -0.43 -9.28
N GLN A 42 -16.47 -0.53 -10.49
CA GLN A 42 -15.68 -0.83 -11.67
C GLN A 42 -14.76 0.35 -11.96
N ILE A 43 -13.53 0.28 -11.44
CA ILE A 43 -12.49 1.25 -11.77
C ILE A 43 -12.01 0.91 -13.17
N SER A 44 -12.49 1.67 -14.16
CA SER A 44 -11.78 1.75 -15.42
C SER A 44 -10.40 2.30 -15.11
N ALA A 45 -9.34 1.60 -15.56
CA ALA A 45 -7.97 2.07 -15.40
C ALA A 45 -7.86 3.46 -16.03
N VAL A 46 -7.93 4.50 -15.20
CA VAL A 46 -7.49 5.83 -15.60
C VAL A 46 -6.00 5.63 -15.78
N LEU A 47 -5.55 5.65 -17.03
CA LEU A 47 -4.12 5.67 -17.34
C LEU A 47 -3.57 6.96 -16.73
N LEU A 48 -3.19 6.88 -15.45
CA LEU A 48 -2.47 7.93 -14.78
C LEU A 48 -1.25 8.24 -15.65
N PRO A 49 -0.85 9.52 -15.77
CA PRO A 49 0.35 9.88 -16.50
C PRO A 49 1.47 8.94 -16.06
N HIS A 50 2.25 8.43 -17.02
CA HIS A 50 3.32 7.46 -16.77
C HIS A 50 4.29 8.01 -15.71
N ALA A 51 4.02 7.69 -14.45
CA ALA A 51 4.93 7.98 -13.36
C ALA A 51 6.01 6.91 -13.40
N ALA A 52 7.27 7.33 -13.38
CA ALA A 52 8.35 6.40 -13.18
C ALA A 52 8.11 5.63 -11.88
N LEU A 53 8.32 4.31 -11.91
CA LEU A 53 8.11 3.46 -10.73
C LEU A 53 8.94 3.93 -9.52
N LYS A 54 10.12 4.49 -9.81
CA LYS A 54 11.09 5.05 -8.87
C LYS A 54 11.61 6.36 -9.45
N ARG A 55 11.76 7.40 -8.63
CA ARG A 55 12.47 8.62 -9.05
C ARG A 55 13.97 8.33 -9.17
N SER A 56 14.62 8.86 -10.19
CA SER A 56 16.07 8.66 -10.38
C SER A 56 16.93 9.25 -9.28
N ASP A 57 16.43 10.26 -8.57
CA ASP A 57 17.09 10.98 -7.48
C ASP A 57 16.55 10.61 -6.08
N ALA A 58 15.59 9.67 -5.99
CA ALA A 58 14.98 9.35 -4.71
C ALA A 58 15.93 8.59 -3.79
N VAL A 59 16.14 9.16 -2.61
CA VAL A 59 16.62 8.42 -1.44
C VAL A 59 15.42 7.70 -0.83
N CYS A 60 15.48 6.38 -0.76
CA CYS A 60 14.37 5.56 -0.24
C CYS A 60 14.58 5.23 1.24
N VAL A 61 13.53 5.41 2.05
CA VAL A 61 13.51 5.02 3.47
C VAL A 61 12.46 3.95 3.68
N GLY A 62 12.85 2.85 4.32
CA GLY A 62 11.96 1.75 4.66
C GLY A 62 11.24 2.03 5.98
N ILE A 63 9.93 1.80 6.03
CA ILE A 63 9.14 1.87 7.27
C ILE A 63 8.52 0.50 7.52
N ARG A 64 8.89 -0.17 8.62
CA ARG A 64 8.33 -1.48 8.94
C ARG A 64 6.94 -1.33 9.56
N VAL A 65 5.99 -2.11 9.04
CA VAL A 65 4.63 -2.18 9.57
C VAL A 65 4.26 -3.65 9.74
N SER A 66 4.07 -4.09 10.98
CA SER A 66 3.81 -5.50 11.30
C SER A 66 2.33 -5.87 11.28
N ALA A 67 1.42 -4.90 11.35
CA ALA A 67 -0.02 -5.11 11.41
C ALA A 67 -0.81 -3.95 10.78
N VAL A 68 -2.10 -4.16 10.54
CA VAL A 68 -3.03 -3.11 10.10
C VAL A 68 -3.04 -1.97 11.11
N LEU A 69 -2.91 -0.73 10.64
CA LEU A 69 -2.91 0.46 11.48
C LEU A 69 -4.34 0.90 11.79
N SER A 70 -4.65 1.12 13.07
CA SER A 70 -5.97 1.61 13.52
C SER A 70 -6.28 3.04 13.08
N ASP A 71 -5.24 3.89 12.98
CA ASP A 71 -5.35 5.28 12.50
C ASP A 71 -4.41 5.50 11.30
N ALA A 72 -4.61 4.73 10.24
CA ALA A 72 -3.78 4.82 9.05
C ALA A 72 -3.75 6.23 8.42
N ALA A 73 -4.76 7.05 8.65
CA ALA A 73 -4.84 8.42 8.12
C ALA A 73 -3.81 9.34 8.79
N ASP A 74 -3.75 9.36 10.12
CA ASP A 74 -2.76 10.15 10.87
C ASP A 74 -1.33 9.69 10.54
N TYR A 75 -1.09 8.38 10.48
CA TYR A 75 0.22 7.85 10.07
C TYR A 75 0.59 8.25 8.63
N ALA A 76 -0.33 8.13 7.68
CA ALA A 76 -0.09 8.51 6.29
C ALA A 76 0.27 10.00 6.17
N MET A 77 -0.44 10.87 6.90
CA MET A 77 -0.16 12.30 6.93
C MET A 77 1.25 12.60 7.48
N ARG A 78 1.64 11.94 8.59
CA ARG A 78 2.98 12.11 9.18
C ARG A 78 4.09 11.61 8.26
N LEU A 79 3.88 10.45 7.62
CA LEU A 79 4.83 9.91 6.65
C LEU A 79 4.96 10.79 5.42
N ALA A 80 3.85 11.34 4.92
CA ALA A 80 3.86 12.28 3.80
C ALA A 80 4.60 13.58 4.16
N ALA A 81 4.37 14.13 5.36
CA ALA A 81 5.09 15.30 5.85
C ALA A 81 6.60 15.01 5.95
N PHE A 82 6.98 13.88 6.55
CA PHE A 82 8.38 13.46 6.65
C PHE A 82 9.03 13.28 5.26
N ALA A 83 8.33 12.62 4.33
CA ALA A 83 8.80 12.43 2.95
C ALA A 83 9.06 13.77 2.25
N ALA A 84 8.14 14.73 2.40
CA ALA A 84 8.26 16.05 1.81
C ALA A 84 9.40 16.87 2.44
N GLU A 85 9.49 16.88 3.77
CA GLU A 85 10.52 17.62 4.51
C GLU A 85 11.94 17.13 4.22
N ARG A 86 12.10 15.81 4.09
CA ARG A 86 13.41 15.18 3.86
C ARG A 86 13.71 14.92 2.38
N ASN A 87 12.76 15.19 1.48
CA ASN A 87 12.81 14.83 0.07
C ASN A 87 13.22 13.36 -0.14
N VAL A 88 12.55 12.45 0.58
CA VAL A 88 12.75 11.00 0.50
C VAL A 88 11.51 10.31 -0.05
N GLU A 89 11.68 9.11 -0.59
CA GLU A 89 10.59 8.22 -0.97
C GLU A 89 10.36 7.18 0.14
N ILE A 90 9.13 7.07 0.61
CA ILE A 90 8.77 6.15 1.70
C ILE A 90 8.31 4.83 1.10
N ILE A 91 9.00 3.76 1.47
CA ILE A 91 8.65 2.38 1.11
C ILE A 91 8.21 1.67 2.38
N VAL A 92 6.93 1.35 2.49
CA VAL A 92 6.41 0.60 3.63
C VAL A 92 6.74 -0.88 3.43
N LEU A 93 7.38 -1.48 4.42
CA LEU A 93 7.70 -2.90 4.46
C LEU A 93 6.65 -3.59 5.35
N ALA A 94 5.66 -4.22 4.72
CA ALA A 94 4.50 -4.78 5.41
C ALA A 94 4.66 -6.27 5.71
N GLU A 95 4.48 -6.69 6.96
CA GLU A 95 4.38 -8.11 7.33
C GLU A 95 2.94 -8.63 7.26
N ALA A 96 1.95 -7.73 7.28
CA ALA A 96 0.54 -8.04 7.09
C ALA A 96 0.13 -7.95 5.61
N ASP A 97 -1.01 -8.55 5.25
CA ASP A 97 -1.54 -8.50 3.89
C ASP A 97 -2.02 -7.10 3.47
N ALA A 98 -2.37 -6.26 4.44
CA ALA A 98 -2.67 -4.84 4.25
C ALA A 98 -2.25 -4.04 5.49
N THR A 99 -1.93 -2.77 5.29
CA THR A 99 -1.56 -1.84 6.36
C THR A 99 -2.61 -0.74 6.58
N GLY A 100 -3.42 -0.45 5.56
CA GLY A 100 -4.33 0.68 5.50
C GLY A 100 -3.68 1.96 4.96
N LEU A 101 -2.37 1.95 4.69
CA LEU A 101 -1.63 3.08 4.12
C LEU A 101 -1.74 3.14 2.59
N GLU A 102 -2.05 2.02 1.95
CA GLU A 102 -2.13 1.86 0.50
C GLU A 102 -3.17 2.81 -0.11
N ARG A 103 -4.31 2.99 0.58
CA ARG A 103 -5.40 3.88 0.16
C ARG A 103 -5.02 5.36 0.14
N PHE A 104 -3.92 5.74 0.80
CA PHE A 104 -3.38 7.11 0.80
C PHE A 104 -2.25 7.30 -0.22
N GLY A 105 -2.01 6.31 -1.09
CA GLY A 105 -1.02 6.39 -2.17
C GLY A 105 0.42 6.11 -1.74
N LEU A 106 0.63 5.62 -0.52
CA LEU A 106 1.95 5.15 -0.08
C LEU A 106 2.31 3.83 -0.79
N ARG A 107 3.59 3.69 -1.17
CA ARG A 107 4.11 2.44 -1.71
C ARG A 107 4.26 1.43 -0.57
N VAL A 108 3.57 0.31 -0.68
CA VAL A 108 3.65 -0.79 0.28
C VAL A 108 4.18 -2.03 -0.42
N GLU A 109 5.25 -2.58 0.14
CA GLU A 109 5.90 -3.81 -0.30
C GLU A 109 5.66 -4.89 0.76
N ARG A 110 4.94 -5.94 0.38
CA ARG A 110 4.63 -7.05 1.29
C ARG A 110 5.84 -7.98 1.43
N ILE A 111 6.26 -8.23 2.66
CA ILE A 111 7.28 -9.23 3.00
C ILE A 111 6.62 -10.61 2.97
N ALA A 112 6.85 -11.33 1.88
CA ALA A 112 6.34 -12.68 1.69
C ALA A 112 7.34 -13.75 2.17
N GLY A 113 6.82 -14.93 2.49
CA GLY A 113 7.64 -16.12 2.75
C GLY A 113 7.21 -16.90 3.99
N ASP A 114 7.41 -18.21 3.91
CA ASP A 114 7.14 -19.14 4.99
C ASP A 114 8.34 -19.19 5.94
N GLY A 115 8.19 -18.60 7.12
CA GLY A 115 9.21 -18.57 8.16
C GLY A 115 10.17 -17.37 8.09
N ALA A 116 10.97 -17.20 9.15
CA ALA A 116 11.80 -16.03 9.36
C ALA A 116 12.89 -15.84 8.29
N GLU A 117 13.55 -16.93 7.87
CA GLU A 117 14.62 -16.86 6.86
C GLU A 117 14.08 -16.44 5.49
N ALA A 118 12.94 -17.00 5.08
CA ALA A 118 12.30 -16.64 3.81
C ALA A 118 11.90 -15.16 3.79
N ARG A 119 11.29 -14.67 4.87
CA ARG A 119 10.92 -13.27 5.04
C ARG A 119 12.13 -12.34 5.02
N ALA A 120 13.21 -12.69 5.72
CA ALA A 120 14.44 -11.91 5.71
C ALA A 120 15.06 -11.81 4.31
N ARG A 121 15.03 -12.90 3.53
CA ARG A 121 15.48 -12.89 2.12
C ARG A 121 14.60 -11.98 1.25
N CYS A 122 13.29 -12.05 1.42
CA CYS A 122 12.35 -11.19 0.71
C CYS A 122 12.59 -9.70 1.04
N GLU A 123 12.72 -9.35 2.31
CA GLU A 123 13.04 -7.99 2.74
C GLU A 123 14.35 -7.50 2.13
N GLN A 124 15.40 -8.32 2.11
CA GLN A 124 16.67 -7.96 1.48
C GLN A 124 16.55 -7.69 -0.02
N GLN A 125 15.72 -8.45 -0.74
CA GLN A 125 15.47 -8.21 -2.16
C GLN A 125 14.77 -6.87 -2.38
N ILE A 126 13.73 -6.59 -1.59
CA ILE A 126 13.00 -5.31 -1.62
C ILE A 126 13.95 -4.15 -1.33
N ARG A 127 14.77 -4.26 -0.27
CA ARG A 127 15.75 -3.23 0.09
C ARG A 127 16.76 -2.97 -1.02
N ARG A 128 17.28 -4.00 -1.68
CA ARG A 128 18.21 -3.86 -2.81
C ARG A 128 17.54 -3.21 -4.01
N PHE A 129 16.31 -3.59 -4.34
CA PHE A 129 15.56 -3.03 -5.46
C PHE A 129 15.32 -1.53 -5.28
N TRP A 130 14.88 -1.13 -4.09
CA TRP A 130 14.61 0.27 -3.76
C TRP A 130 15.85 1.06 -3.35
N ASN A 131 16.99 0.40 -3.10
CA ASN A 131 18.20 1.00 -2.52
C ASN A 131 17.91 1.65 -1.15
N ILE A 132 17.29 0.86 -0.25
CA ILE A 132 16.94 1.27 1.12
C ILE A 132 18.08 0.92 2.07
N ASP A 133 18.78 1.95 2.53
CA ASP A 133 19.85 1.82 3.52
C ASP A 133 19.31 1.95 4.96
N LEU A 134 18.28 2.77 5.16
CA LEU A 134 17.65 3.02 6.45
C LEU A 134 16.27 2.37 6.53
N VAL A 135 16.06 1.54 7.54
CA VAL A 135 14.76 0.98 7.89
C VAL A 135 14.41 1.44 9.31
N LEU A 136 13.23 2.01 9.48
CA LEU A 136 12.66 2.44 10.76
C LEU A 136 11.55 1.47 11.21
#